data_AF-A0A5N5QFD3-F1
#
_entry.id   AF-A0A5N5QFD3-F1
#
_cell.length_a   1.000
_cell.length_b   1.000
_cell.length_c   1.000
_cell.angle_alpha   90.00
_cell.angle_beta   90.00
_cell.angle_gamma   90.00
#
_symmetry.space_group_name_H-M   'P 1'
#
loop_
_entity.id
_entity.type
_entity.pdbx_description
1 polymer ?
#
loop_
_entity_poly.entity_id
_entity_poly.type
_entity_poly.pdbx_seq_one_letter_code
_entity_poly.pdbx_strand_id
1 'polypeptide(L)'
;MSLTRHFCCCLPVRLGVFVLSLLSLVGGGIYAAAVWYAYYKSMKDDQLSLTTTQKIAFIVSGVVYTILAIAALMGLIGAIGRKRGLVATYSTFMWFHLAAQVAVGAFFIYSIFQNNSQLVDQCKDQINKINNATQAANSNSPTIDPSDACQLFTKWGRVGAIVSLVIILLIELYCCFIVSRYVSQLTDEQAFRAVNRNSHLEANNTRSSGYYPHEPVHAGTELLSKEGHGHDYPYAQPQHSFGHKA
;
A
#
# COMPACT_ATOMS: atom_id res chain seq x y z
N MET A 1 12.34 26.73 -5.47
CA MET A 1 10.87 26.77 -5.61
C MET A 1 10.30 25.75 -4.62
N SER A 2 10.00 26.24 -3.42
CA SER A 2 9.40 25.48 -2.33
C SER A 2 7.96 25.16 -2.72
N LEU A 3 7.70 23.91 -3.11
CA LEU A 3 6.34 23.40 -3.04
C LEU A 3 6.10 23.09 -1.56
N THR A 4 5.31 23.93 -0.93
CA THR A 4 4.65 23.68 0.35
C THR A 4 4.25 22.21 0.40
N ARG A 5 4.81 21.44 1.36
CA ARG A 5 4.54 20.00 1.53
C ARG A 5 3.13 19.76 2.09
N HIS A 6 2.11 20.31 1.44
CA HIS A 6 0.72 19.95 1.62
C HIS A 6 0.29 19.14 0.40
N PHE A 7 0.42 17.82 0.54
CA PHE A 7 -0.25 16.88 -0.33
C PHE A 7 -1.77 17.04 -0.12
N CYS A 8 -2.44 17.65 -1.09
CA CYS A 8 -3.90 17.79 -1.26
C CYS A 8 -4.75 17.67 0.02
N CYS A 9 -5.13 18.84 0.57
CA CYS A 9 -6.17 19.01 1.60
C CYS A 9 -5.88 18.34 2.95
N CYS A 10 -5.03 18.96 3.78
CA CYS A 10 -4.97 18.79 5.24
C CYS A 10 -4.74 17.38 5.83
N LEU A 11 -4.53 16.34 5.01
CA LEU A 11 -4.33 14.98 5.52
C LEU A 11 -2.84 14.72 5.75
N PRO A 12 -2.36 14.58 7.00
CA PRO A 12 -0.96 14.26 7.24
C PRO A 12 -0.66 12.90 6.61
N VAL A 13 0.46 12.79 5.89
CA VAL A 13 0.92 11.53 5.25
C VAL A 13 1.00 10.37 6.27
N ARG A 14 1.18 10.69 7.56
CA ARG A 14 1.05 9.75 8.68
C ARG A 14 -0.33 9.10 8.81
N LEU A 15 -1.40 9.84 8.57
CA LEU A 15 -2.77 9.32 8.61
C LEU A 15 -3.04 8.41 7.40
N GLY A 16 -2.42 8.68 6.25
CA GLY A 16 -2.49 7.80 5.08
C GLY A 16 -1.96 6.39 5.37
N VAL A 17 -0.76 6.26 5.94
CA VAL A 17 -0.21 4.95 6.31
C VAL A 17 -0.99 4.30 7.45
N PHE A 18 -1.50 5.08 8.40
CA PHE A 18 -2.36 4.57 9.46
C PHE A 18 -3.66 3.97 8.92
N VAL A 19 -4.38 4.70 8.06
CA VAL A 19 -5.63 4.26 7.45
C VAL A 19 -5.39 3.06 6.54
N LEU A 20 -4.34 3.10 5.71
CA LEU A 20 -3.99 1.98 4.83
C LEU A 20 -3.64 0.72 5.63
N SER A 21 -2.83 0.84 6.69
CA SER A 21 -2.51 -0.32 7.55
C SER A 21 -3.75 -0.88 8.23
N LEU A 22 -4.66 -0.02 8.67
CA LEU A 22 -5.91 -0.43 9.32
C LEU A 22 -6.86 -1.12 8.32
N LEU A 23 -6.97 -0.58 7.10
CA LEU A 23 -7.76 -1.20 6.03
C LEU A 23 -7.18 -2.55 5.61
N SER A 24 -5.84 -2.65 5.45
CA SER A 24 -5.17 -3.91 5.15
C SER A 24 -5.31 -4.93 6.28
N LEU A 25 -5.32 -4.50 7.53
CA LEU A 25 -5.51 -5.36 8.68
C LEU A 25 -6.93 -5.89 8.77
N VAL A 26 -7.94 -5.02 8.59
CA VAL A 26 -9.34 -5.43 8.61
C VAL A 26 -9.65 -6.30 7.40
N GLY A 27 -9.27 -5.86 6.19
CA GLY A 27 -9.49 -6.62 4.95
C GLY A 27 -8.75 -7.95 4.95
N GLY A 28 -7.45 -7.93 5.24
CA GLY A 28 -6.62 -9.13 5.33
C GLY A 28 -7.04 -10.07 6.48
N GLY A 29 -7.46 -9.52 7.62
CA GLY A 29 -7.94 -10.27 8.76
C GLY A 29 -9.28 -10.98 8.50
N ILE A 30 -10.25 -10.28 7.91
CA ILE A 30 -11.53 -10.87 7.49
C ILE A 30 -11.29 -11.96 6.44
N TYR A 31 -10.44 -11.69 5.45
CA TYR A 31 -10.13 -12.66 4.41
C TYR A 31 -9.43 -13.90 4.98
N ALA A 32 -8.44 -13.73 5.84
CA ALA A 32 -7.78 -14.85 6.52
C ALA A 32 -8.76 -15.65 7.36
N ALA A 33 -9.64 -14.99 8.12
CA ALA A 33 -10.67 -15.67 8.92
C ALA A 33 -11.63 -16.47 8.04
N ALA A 34 -12.07 -15.91 6.91
CA ALA A 34 -12.93 -16.61 5.94
C ALA A 34 -12.24 -17.85 5.35
N VAL A 35 -10.96 -17.75 4.98
CA VAL A 35 -10.18 -18.88 4.45
C VAL A 35 -10.00 -19.98 5.49
N TRP A 36 -9.64 -19.64 6.73
CA TRP A 36 -9.51 -20.62 7.81
C TRP A 36 -10.85 -21.25 8.19
N TYR A 37 -11.94 -20.47 8.17
CA TYR A 37 -13.29 -20.98 8.40
C TYR A 37 -13.72 -21.95 7.30
N ALA A 38 -13.47 -21.60 6.03
CA ALA A 38 -13.74 -22.48 4.90
C ALA A 38 -12.93 -23.80 4.99
N TYR A 39 -11.67 -23.71 5.39
CA TYR A 39 -10.82 -24.88 5.64
C TYR A 39 -11.36 -25.77 6.77
N TYR A 40 -11.76 -25.18 7.90
CA TYR A 40 -12.35 -25.91 9.02
C TYR A 40 -13.64 -26.63 8.62
N LYS A 41 -14.51 -25.96 7.86
CA LYS A 41 -15.76 -26.55 7.37
C LYS A 41 -15.49 -27.70 6.38
N SER A 42 -14.49 -27.54 5.50
CA SER A 42 -14.05 -28.58 4.57
C SER A 42 -13.50 -29.84 5.26
N MET A 43 -13.04 -29.75 6.51
CA MET A 43 -12.59 -30.92 7.28
C MET A 43 -13.73 -31.64 8.00
N LYS A 44 -14.87 -30.97 8.21
CA LYS A 44 -16.02 -31.50 8.95
C LYS A 44 -17.10 -32.12 8.06
N ASP A 45 -17.28 -31.60 6.85
CA ASP A 45 -18.25 -32.12 5.88
C ASP A 45 -17.52 -32.80 4.71
N ASP A 46 -17.56 -34.14 4.65
CA ASP A 46 -17.05 -34.96 3.53
C ASP A 46 -17.80 -34.74 2.20
N GLN A 47 -18.90 -33.99 2.20
CA GLN A 47 -19.67 -33.66 0.99
C GLN A 47 -19.01 -32.56 0.12
N LEU A 48 -18.08 -31.78 0.68
CA LEU A 48 -17.29 -30.81 -0.07
C LEU A 48 -15.91 -31.42 -0.38
N SER A 49 -15.88 -32.35 -1.34
CA SER A 49 -14.64 -32.89 -1.89
C SER A 49 -13.91 -31.82 -2.73
N LEU A 50 -13.35 -30.84 -2.02
CA LEU A 50 -12.43 -29.86 -2.57
C LEU A 50 -11.21 -30.61 -3.13
N THR A 51 -10.93 -30.39 -4.40
CA THR A 51 -9.79 -31.00 -5.09
C THR A 51 -8.49 -30.71 -4.30
N THR A 52 -7.56 -31.67 -4.28
CA THR A 52 -6.30 -31.56 -3.52
C THR A 52 -5.55 -30.26 -3.85
N THR A 53 -5.58 -29.85 -5.12
CA THR A 53 -5.02 -28.60 -5.62
C THR A 53 -5.67 -27.36 -5.00
N GLN A 54 -7.00 -27.37 -4.87
CA GLN A 54 -7.75 -26.25 -4.30
C GLN A 54 -7.54 -26.15 -2.78
N LYS A 55 -7.40 -27.28 -2.08
CA LYS A 55 -7.03 -27.31 -0.65
C LYS A 55 -5.65 -26.68 -0.41
N ILE A 56 -4.66 -26.99 -1.25
CA ILE A 56 -3.32 -26.39 -1.17
C ILE A 56 -3.40 -24.88 -1.42
N ALA A 57 -4.14 -24.44 -2.44
CA ALA A 57 -4.32 -23.02 -2.74
C ALA A 57 -4.96 -22.23 -1.58
N PHE A 58 -5.96 -22.81 -0.89
CA PHE A 58 -6.56 -22.21 0.30
C PHE A 58 -5.56 -22.08 1.46
N ILE A 59 -4.74 -23.11 1.72
CA ILE A 59 -3.73 -23.04 2.78
C ILE A 59 -2.68 -21.96 2.46
N VAL A 60 -2.15 -21.96 1.23
CA VAL A 60 -1.14 -20.98 0.80
C VAL A 60 -1.67 -19.56 0.88
N SER A 61 -2.88 -19.32 0.36
CA SER A 61 -3.49 -17.98 0.47
C SER A 61 -3.71 -17.58 1.92
N GLY A 62 -4.22 -18.49 2.77
CA GLY A 62 -4.36 -18.25 4.21
C GLY A 62 -3.06 -17.79 4.88
N VAL A 63 -1.94 -18.44 4.58
CA VAL A 63 -0.61 -18.07 5.10
C VAL A 63 -0.14 -16.71 4.57
N VAL A 64 -0.36 -16.42 3.29
CA VAL A 64 0.03 -15.13 2.71
C VAL A 64 -0.75 -13.98 3.36
N TYR A 65 -2.06 -14.14 3.56
CA TYR A 65 -2.88 -13.10 4.19
C TYR A 65 -2.63 -12.95 5.70
N THR A 66 -2.21 -14.00 6.41
CA THR A 66 -1.76 -13.84 7.81
C THR A 66 -0.44 -13.11 7.90
N ILE A 67 0.51 -13.38 7.00
CA ILE A 67 1.76 -12.61 6.90
C ILE A 67 1.45 -11.15 6.57
N LEU A 68 0.50 -10.90 5.66
CA LEU A 68 0.05 -9.54 5.33
C LEU A 68 -0.58 -8.83 6.53
N ALA A 69 -1.38 -9.54 7.34
CA ALA A 69 -1.95 -8.99 8.57
C ALA A 69 -0.87 -8.65 9.61
N ILE A 70 0.16 -9.49 9.74
CA ILE A 70 1.33 -9.21 10.61
C ILE A 70 2.11 -8.00 10.07
N ALA A 71 2.32 -7.92 8.75
CA ALA A 71 2.97 -6.78 8.12
C ALA A 71 2.15 -5.49 8.33
N ALA A 72 0.82 -5.57 8.26
CA ALA A 72 -0.07 -4.45 8.55
C ALA A 72 -0.01 -4.02 10.03
N LEU A 73 0.12 -4.95 10.97
CA LEU A 73 0.38 -4.65 12.38
C LEU A 73 1.72 -3.91 12.55
N MET A 74 2.77 -4.36 11.86
CA MET A 74 4.07 -3.67 11.87
C MET A 74 3.98 -2.26 11.26
N GLY A 75 3.19 -2.09 10.19
CA GLY A 75 2.89 -0.78 9.60
C GLY A 75 2.16 0.15 10.57
N LEU A 76 1.17 -0.37 11.30
CA LEU A 76 0.42 0.35 12.32
C LEU A 76 1.31 0.78 13.50
N ILE A 77 2.12 -0.15 14.02
CA ILE A 77 3.08 0.12 15.10
C ILE A 77 4.17 1.10 14.61
N GLY A 78 4.60 0.99 13.35
CA GLY A 78 5.56 1.90 12.73
C GLY A 78 5.02 3.32 12.58
N ALA A 79 3.73 3.45 12.25
CA ALA A 79 3.03 4.73 12.16
C ALA A 79 2.89 5.40 13.54
N ILE A 80 2.55 4.64 14.59
CA ILE A 80 2.41 5.16 15.97
C ILE A 80 3.78 5.43 16.60
N GLY A 81 4.71 4.48 16.49
CA GLY A 81 6.01 4.50 17.17
C GLY A 81 7.11 5.31 16.48
N ARG A 82 6.81 5.99 15.35
CA ARG A 82 7.78 6.77 14.54
C ARG A 82 9.04 5.97 14.17
N LYS A 83 8.95 4.64 14.07
CA LYS A 83 10.07 3.73 13.75
C LYS A 83 10.13 3.48 12.25
N ARG A 84 11.14 4.05 11.59
CA ARG A 84 11.35 3.92 10.13
C ARG A 84 11.50 2.50 9.65
N GLY A 85 12.21 1.64 10.39
CA GLY A 85 12.45 0.26 9.99
C GLY A 85 11.16 -0.52 9.72
N LEU A 86 10.17 -0.40 10.61
CA LEU A 86 8.90 -1.11 10.52
C LEU A 86 8.04 -0.67 9.32
N VAL A 87 8.07 0.63 9.02
CA VAL A 87 7.35 1.20 7.88
C VAL A 87 8.04 0.81 6.56
N ALA A 88 9.38 0.81 6.53
CA ALA A 88 10.16 0.42 5.36
C ALA A 88 9.93 -1.05 5.01
N THR A 89 9.93 -1.96 6.01
CA THR A 89 9.63 -3.38 5.78
C THR A 89 8.22 -3.58 5.23
N TYR A 90 7.23 -2.87 5.79
CA TYR A 90 5.85 -2.92 5.28
C TYR A 90 5.75 -2.43 3.83
N SER A 91 6.45 -1.34 3.48
CA SER A 91 6.52 -0.84 2.10
C SER A 91 7.08 -1.88 1.13
N THR A 92 8.13 -2.61 1.53
CA THR A 92 8.73 -3.66 0.71
C THR A 92 7.75 -4.83 0.51
N PHE A 93 7.05 -5.26 1.57
CA PHE A 93 6.02 -6.29 1.46
C PHE A 93 4.89 -5.89 0.50
N MET A 94 4.46 -4.63 0.53
CA MET A 94 3.45 -4.13 -0.41
C MET A 94 3.92 -4.19 -1.87
N TRP A 95 5.18 -3.86 -2.14
CA TRP A 95 5.74 -4.02 -3.49
C TRP A 95 5.80 -5.48 -3.95
N PHE A 96 6.17 -6.41 -3.06
CA PHE A 96 6.13 -7.83 -3.37
C PHE A 96 4.71 -8.35 -3.59
N HIS A 97 3.74 -7.88 -2.81
CA HIS A 97 2.33 -8.24 -2.97
C HIS A 97 1.79 -7.76 -4.32
N LEU A 98 2.07 -6.51 -4.68
CA LEU A 98 1.70 -5.95 -5.98
C LEU A 98 2.33 -6.75 -7.13
N ALA A 99 3.62 -7.08 -7.04
CA ALA A 99 4.31 -7.87 -8.06
C ALA A 99 3.70 -9.28 -8.21
N ALA A 100 3.36 -9.93 -7.09
CA ALA A 100 2.68 -11.22 -7.10
C ALA A 100 1.28 -11.13 -7.73
N GLN A 101 0.51 -10.08 -7.41
CA GLN A 101 -0.80 -9.83 -8.01
C GLN A 101 -0.71 -9.61 -9.53
N VAL A 102 0.29 -8.87 -10.00
CA VAL A 102 0.54 -8.71 -11.44
C VAL A 102 0.85 -10.05 -12.10
N ALA A 103 1.70 -10.87 -11.48
CA ALA A 103 2.07 -12.18 -12.03
C ALA A 103 0.87 -13.15 -12.08
N VAL A 104 0.09 -13.24 -11.00
CA VAL A 104 -1.12 -14.06 -10.94
C VAL A 104 -2.17 -13.54 -11.94
N GLY A 105 -2.35 -12.23 -12.05
CA GLY A 105 -3.25 -11.62 -13.01
C GLY A 105 -2.87 -11.92 -14.46
N ALA A 106 -1.59 -11.80 -14.80
CA ALA A 106 -1.09 -12.13 -16.13
C ALA A 106 -1.29 -13.62 -16.44
N PHE A 107 -1.00 -14.51 -15.49
CA PHE A 107 -1.24 -15.95 -15.64
C PHE A 107 -2.74 -16.27 -15.81
N PHE A 108 -3.61 -15.60 -15.06
CA PHE A 108 -5.05 -15.77 -15.15
C PHE A 108 -5.58 -15.36 -16.53
N ILE A 109 -5.13 -14.21 -17.05
CA ILE A 109 -5.46 -13.74 -18.40
C ILE A 109 -4.98 -14.76 -19.43
N TYR A 110 -3.74 -15.23 -19.32
CA TYR A 110 -3.18 -16.25 -20.21
C TYR A 110 -3.99 -17.56 -20.17
N SER A 111 -4.35 -18.05 -18.99
CA SER A 111 -5.14 -19.27 -18.81
C SER A 111 -6.53 -19.15 -19.42
N ILE A 112 -7.17 -17.99 -19.27
CA ILE A 112 -8.48 -17.70 -19.88
C ILE A 112 -8.41 -17.76 -21.40
N PHE A 113 -7.36 -17.18 -22.00
CA PHE A 113 -7.21 -17.14 -23.46
C PHE A 113 -6.83 -18.49 -24.06
N GLN A 114 -6.12 -19.35 -23.33
CA GLN A 114 -5.72 -20.67 -23.81
C GLN A 114 -6.82 -21.73 -23.67
N ASN A 115 -7.56 -21.71 -22.55
CA ASN A 115 -8.52 -22.78 -22.20
C ASN A 115 -9.97 -22.44 -22.59
N ASN A 116 -10.18 -21.72 -23.70
CA ASN A 116 -11.49 -21.18 -24.09
C ASN A 116 -12.60 -22.24 -24.18
N SER A 117 -12.31 -23.38 -24.82
CA SER A 117 -13.28 -24.47 -24.98
C SER A 117 -13.50 -25.20 -23.65
N GLN A 118 -12.42 -25.54 -22.96
CA GLN A 118 -12.45 -26.32 -21.73
C GLN A 118 -13.19 -25.60 -20.59
N LEU A 119 -13.08 -24.27 -20.50
CA LEU A 119 -13.84 -23.46 -19.56
C LEU A 119 -15.35 -23.48 -19.84
N VAL A 120 -15.74 -23.42 -21.11
CA VAL A 120 -17.16 -23.48 -21.52
C VAL A 120 -17.73 -24.88 -21.24
N ASP A 121 -16.96 -25.92 -21.50
CA ASP A 121 -17.39 -27.31 -21.26
C ASP A 121 -17.51 -27.61 -19.75
N GLN A 122 -16.55 -27.17 -18.94
CA GLN A 122 -16.64 -27.28 -17.47
C GLN A 122 -17.83 -26.51 -16.90
N CYS A 123 -18.13 -25.35 -17.47
CA CYS A 123 -19.27 -24.54 -17.06
C CYS A 123 -20.61 -25.19 -17.43
N LYS A 124 -20.74 -25.78 -18.62
CA LYS A 124 -21.91 -26.61 -18.99
C LYS A 124 -22.09 -27.79 -18.04
N ASP A 125 -21.00 -28.49 -17.70
CA ASP A 125 -21.03 -29.61 -16.76
C ASP A 125 -21.49 -29.20 -15.36
N GLN A 126 -21.07 -28.03 -14.88
CA GLN A 126 -21.50 -27.50 -13.58
C GLN A 126 -22.98 -27.12 -13.59
N ILE A 127 -23.47 -26.44 -14.64
CA ILE A 127 -24.89 -26.09 -14.74
C ILE A 127 -25.76 -27.35 -14.83
N ASN A 128 -25.32 -28.37 -15.57
CA ASN A 128 -26.02 -29.66 -15.64
C ASN A 128 -26.12 -30.33 -14.27
N LYS A 129 -25.04 -30.30 -13.46
CA LYS A 129 -25.07 -30.82 -12.08
C LYS A 129 -26.02 -30.03 -11.18
N ILE A 130 -26.04 -28.70 -11.30
CA ILE A 130 -26.95 -27.84 -10.54
C ILE A 130 -28.40 -28.13 -10.94
N ASN A 131 -28.72 -28.12 -12.23
CA ASN A 131 -30.06 -28.42 -12.74
C ASN A 131 -30.55 -29.79 -12.25
N ASN A 132 -29.69 -30.81 -12.26
CA ASN A 132 -30.03 -32.14 -11.74
C ASN A 132 -30.25 -32.15 -10.22
N ALA A 133 -29.40 -31.46 -9.45
CA ALA A 133 -29.57 -31.34 -8.00
C ALA A 133 -30.82 -30.53 -7.62
N THR A 134 -31.14 -29.48 -8.39
CA THR A 134 -32.32 -28.65 -8.18
C THR A 134 -33.60 -29.41 -8.56
N GLN A 135 -33.60 -30.19 -9.64
CA GLN A 135 -34.72 -31.08 -9.98
C GLN A 135 -34.94 -32.18 -8.92
N ALA A 136 -33.86 -32.74 -8.36
CA ALA A 136 -33.96 -33.72 -7.28
C ALA A 136 -34.53 -33.12 -5.99
N ALA A 137 -34.37 -31.81 -5.77
CA ALA A 137 -34.92 -31.11 -4.61
C ALA A 137 -36.35 -30.59 -4.85
N ASN A 138 -36.67 -30.11 -6.06
CA ASN A 138 -37.96 -29.54 -6.43
C ASN A 138 -38.23 -29.67 -7.95
N SER A 139 -39.20 -30.51 -8.34
CA SER A 139 -39.53 -30.83 -9.73
C SER A 139 -40.08 -29.66 -10.58
N ASN A 140 -40.49 -28.56 -9.95
CA ASN A 140 -41.04 -27.37 -10.63
C ASN A 140 -40.02 -26.22 -10.78
N SER A 141 -38.73 -26.49 -10.56
CA SER A 141 -37.70 -25.45 -10.63
C SER A 141 -37.35 -25.12 -12.09
N PRO A 142 -37.21 -23.83 -12.45
CA PRO A 142 -36.84 -23.44 -13.81
C PRO A 142 -35.45 -23.97 -14.17
N THR A 143 -35.37 -24.77 -15.24
CA THR A 143 -34.09 -25.26 -15.77
C THR A 143 -33.38 -24.16 -16.53
N ILE A 144 -32.15 -23.87 -16.13
CA ILE A 144 -31.31 -22.87 -16.80
C ILE A 144 -30.70 -23.53 -18.04
N ASP A 145 -30.86 -22.90 -19.22
CA ASP A 145 -30.21 -23.38 -20.43
C ASP A 145 -28.67 -23.22 -20.29
N PRO A 146 -27.90 -24.33 -20.27
CA PRO A 146 -26.47 -24.29 -20.01
C PRO A 146 -25.68 -23.60 -21.12
N SER A 147 -26.23 -23.49 -22.33
CA SER A 147 -25.54 -22.93 -23.48
C SER A 147 -25.48 -21.39 -23.42
N ASP A 148 -26.63 -20.75 -23.20
CA ASP A 148 -26.76 -19.29 -23.17
C ASP A 148 -26.18 -18.67 -21.89
N ALA A 149 -26.44 -19.29 -20.73
CA ALA A 149 -25.90 -18.82 -19.46
C ALA A 149 -24.37 -18.85 -19.50
N CYS A 150 -23.79 -19.94 -20.01
CA CYS A 150 -22.36 -20.11 -20.03
C CYS A 150 -21.67 -19.15 -21.03
N GLN A 151 -22.26 -18.91 -22.21
CA GLN A 151 -21.72 -17.94 -23.17
C GLN A 151 -21.80 -16.50 -22.66
N LEU A 152 -22.89 -16.14 -21.98
CA LEU A 152 -23.04 -14.80 -21.40
C LEU A 152 -22.02 -14.57 -20.28
N PHE A 153 -21.88 -15.51 -19.35
CA PHE A 153 -20.91 -15.44 -18.26
C PHE A 153 -19.46 -15.45 -18.75
N THR A 154 -19.13 -16.27 -19.75
CA THR A 154 -17.76 -16.28 -20.29
C THR A 154 -17.45 -15.03 -21.09
N LYS A 155 -18.36 -14.47 -21.90
CA LYS A 155 -18.11 -13.22 -22.63
C LYS A 155 -17.99 -12.02 -21.70
N TRP A 156 -18.99 -11.75 -20.87
CA TRP A 156 -19.01 -10.58 -20.00
C TRP A 156 -18.12 -10.74 -18.77
N GLY A 157 -18.02 -11.95 -18.23
CA GLY A 157 -17.16 -12.24 -17.09
C GLY A 157 -15.67 -12.08 -17.41
N ARG A 158 -15.23 -12.33 -18.65
CA ARG A 158 -13.84 -12.08 -19.06
C ARG A 158 -13.51 -10.60 -19.08
N VAL A 159 -14.34 -9.80 -19.75
CA VAL A 159 -14.15 -8.35 -19.82
C VAL A 159 -14.23 -7.76 -18.41
N GLY A 160 -15.23 -8.17 -17.62
CA GLY A 160 -15.40 -7.74 -16.24
C GLY A 160 -14.22 -8.11 -15.35
N ALA A 161 -13.69 -9.33 -15.46
CA ALA A 161 -12.53 -9.77 -14.68
C ALA A 161 -11.27 -9.00 -15.02
N ILE A 162 -11.00 -8.75 -16.31
CA ILE A 162 -9.84 -7.96 -16.75
C ILE A 162 -9.96 -6.51 -16.26
N VAL A 163 -11.11 -5.88 -16.44
CA VAL A 163 -11.35 -4.49 -16.02
C VAL A 163 -11.23 -4.36 -14.50
N SER A 164 -11.86 -5.27 -13.75
CA SER A 164 -11.79 -5.30 -12.28
C SER A 164 -10.34 -5.46 -11.80
N LEU A 165 -9.58 -6.38 -12.41
CA LEU A 165 -8.18 -6.61 -12.07
C LEU A 165 -7.32 -5.37 -12.31
N VAL A 166 -7.49 -4.68 -13.44
CA VAL A 166 -6.77 -3.45 -13.74
C VAL A 166 -7.10 -2.36 -12.72
N ILE A 167 -8.37 -2.19 -12.35
CA ILE A 167 -8.77 -1.20 -11.35
C ILE A 167 -8.13 -1.50 -9.99
N ILE A 168 -8.17 -2.77 -9.55
CA ILE A 168 -7.56 -3.21 -8.29
C ILE A 168 -6.04 -2.94 -8.30
N LEU A 169 -5.34 -3.28 -9.39
CA LEU A 169 -3.90 -3.03 -9.53
C LEU A 169 -3.57 -1.53 -9.48
N LEU A 170 -4.38 -0.68 -10.11
CA LEU A 170 -4.16 0.77 -10.08
C LEU A 170 -4.34 1.33 -8.67
N ILE A 171 -5.36 0.88 -7.94
CA ILE A 171 -5.58 1.26 -6.55
C ILE A 171 -4.39 0.81 -5.69
N GLU A 172 -3.93 -0.44 -5.85
CA GLU A 172 -2.82 -1.00 -5.08
C GLU A 172 -1.48 -0.30 -5.40
N LEU A 173 -1.23 0.00 -6.67
CA LEU A 173 -0.07 0.79 -7.11
C LEU A 173 -0.08 2.20 -6.49
N TYR A 174 -1.25 2.85 -6.45
CA TYR A 174 -1.40 4.15 -5.81
C TYR A 174 -1.09 4.08 -4.30
N CYS A 175 -1.58 3.04 -3.62
CA CYS A 175 -1.25 2.78 -2.22
C CYS A 175 0.26 2.58 -2.01
N CYS A 176 0.91 1.75 -2.84
CA CYS A 176 2.36 1.50 -2.79
C CYS A 176 3.16 2.80 -2.97
N PHE A 177 2.73 3.66 -3.89
CA PHE A 177 3.37 4.94 -4.15
C PHE A 177 3.29 5.90 -2.95
N ILE A 178 2.11 6.02 -2.32
CA ILE A 178 1.94 6.84 -1.10
C ILE A 178 2.87 6.35 0.00
N VAL A 179 2.91 5.05 0.26
CA VAL A 179 3.76 4.45 1.31
C VAL A 179 5.25 4.71 1.01
N SER A 180 5.66 4.55 -0.25
CA SER A 180 7.06 4.79 -0.66
C SER A 180 7.49 6.25 -0.47
N ARG A 181 6.61 7.21 -0.81
CA ARG A 181 6.85 8.64 -0.53
C ARG A 181 6.92 8.92 0.97
N TYR A 182 6.11 8.25 1.78
CA TYR A 182 6.18 8.39 3.23
C TYR A 182 7.50 7.88 3.83
N VAL A 183 7.98 6.71 3.38
CA VAL A 183 9.30 6.18 3.79
C VAL A 183 10.41 7.16 3.44
N SER A 184 10.35 7.79 2.28
CA SER A 184 11.31 8.80 1.84
C SER A 184 11.26 10.06 2.73
N GLN A 185 10.07 10.58 3.05
CA GLN A 185 9.94 11.71 3.97
C GLN A 185 10.49 11.41 5.36
N LEU A 186 10.22 10.21 5.88
CA LEU A 186 10.72 9.80 7.20
C LEU A 186 12.25 9.61 7.19
N THR A 187 12.81 9.24 6.04
CA THR A 187 14.26 9.17 5.80
C THR A 187 14.88 10.54 5.94
N ASP A 188 14.32 11.55 5.26
CA ASP A 188 14.80 12.92 5.32
C ASP A 188 14.68 13.50 6.73
N GLU A 189 13.56 13.28 7.43
CA GLU A 189 13.36 13.74 8.80
C GLU A 189 14.40 13.14 9.77
N GLN A 190 14.75 11.87 9.60
CA GLN A 190 15.74 11.21 10.46
C GLN A 190 17.17 11.62 10.12
N ALA A 191 17.49 11.81 8.83
CA ALA A 191 18.78 12.33 8.40
C ALA A 191 19.01 13.73 8.97
N PHE A 192 18.00 14.61 8.89
CA PHE A 192 18.06 15.95 9.47
C PHE A 192 18.26 15.91 10.99
N ARG A 193 17.55 15.03 11.71
CA ARG A 193 17.73 14.86 13.16
C ARG A 193 19.10 14.30 13.54
N ALA A 194 19.66 13.39 12.74
CA ALA A 194 20.98 12.84 12.98
C ALA A 194 22.07 13.92 12.81
N VAL A 195 21.96 14.74 11.75
CA VAL A 195 22.86 15.90 11.55
C VAL A 195 22.72 16.90 12.69
N ASN A 196 21.49 17.29 13.07
CA ASN A 196 21.29 18.25 14.17
C ASN A 196 21.81 17.71 15.52
N ARG A 197 21.63 16.42 15.79
CA ARG A 197 22.18 15.81 17.01
C ARG A 197 23.72 15.84 17.01
N ASN A 198 24.35 15.57 15.86
CA ASN A 198 25.80 15.61 15.74
C ASN A 198 26.34 17.04 15.85
N SER A 199 25.66 18.04 15.27
CA SER A 199 26.05 19.44 15.41
C SER A 199 25.92 19.94 16.85
N HIS A 200 24.91 19.49 17.62
CA HIS A 200 24.83 19.81 19.05
C HIS A 200 25.95 19.15 19.88
N LEU A 201 26.38 17.93 19.53
CA LEU A 201 27.51 17.27 20.19
C LEU A 201 28.84 17.95 19.85
N GLU A 202 29.04 18.35 18.59
CA GLU A 202 30.19 19.16 18.19
C GLU A 202 30.20 20.52 18.87
N ALA A 203 29.06 21.23 18.94
CA ALA A 203 28.96 22.51 19.64
C ALA A 203 29.26 22.41 21.15
N ASN A 204 28.97 21.26 21.78
CA ASN A 204 29.28 21.04 23.19
C ASN A 204 30.76 20.66 23.41
N ASN A 205 31.40 20.01 22.43
CA ASN A 205 32.84 19.70 22.43
C ASN A 205 33.72 20.85 21.92
N THR A 206 33.14 21.82 21.20
CA THR A 206 33.84 23.00 20.69
C THR A 206 33.16 24.28 21.17
N ARG A 207 33.48 24.65 22.41
CA ARG A 207 33.70 26.06 22.77
C ARG A 207 34.93 26.60 22.00
N SER A 208 34.91 26.56 20.67
CA SER A 208 35.76 27.39 19.82
C SER A 208 35.37 27.21 18.36
N SER A 209 35.23 28.36 17.70
CA SER A 209 35.15 28.56 16.25
C SER A 209 33.81 28.30 15.58
N GLY A 210 33.22 29.41 15.13
CA GLY A 210 31.91 29.48 14.50
C GLY A 210 31.89 28.87 13.11
N TYR A 211 30.87 28.06 12.88
CA TYR A 211 30.38 27.76 11.54
C TYR A 211 28.85 27.81 11.60
N TYR A 212 28.27 28.84 10.98
CA TYR A 212 26.82 29.01 10.96
C TYR A 212 26.18 27.91 10.10
N PRO A 213 25.23 27.13 10.63
CA PRO A 213 24.37 26.31 9.81
C PRO A 213 23.46 27.25 9.01
N HIS A 214 23.43 27.07 7.69
CA HIS A 214 22.53 27.77 6.79
C HIS A 214 21.11 27.29 7.07
N GLU A 215 20.35 28.13 7.76
CA GLU A 215 18.91 28.00 7.93
C GLU A 215 18.23 28.13 6.54
N PRO A 216 17.21 27.32 6.22
CA PRO A 216 16.49 27.49 4.96
C PRO A 216 15.76 28.83 4.97
N VAL A 217 16.12 29.68 4.01
CA VAL A 217 15.57 31.02 3.74
C VAL A 217 14.08 30.95 3.38
N HIS A 218 13.22 30.79 4.39
CA HIS A 218 11.77 30.94 4.29
C HIS A 218 11.19 31.51 5.59
N ALA A 219 11.71 32.67 6.01
CA ALA A 219 11.05 33.56 6.97
C ALA A 219 11.25 35.02 6.51
N GLY A 220 10.85 35.30 5.27
CA GLY A 220 10.82 36.67 4.77
C GLY A 220 9.65 37.42 5.40
N THR A 221 9.92 38.18 6.46
CA THR A 221 9.37 39.52 6.79
C THR A 221 9.65 39.95 8.24
N GLU A 222 10.16 39.07 9.11
CA GLU A 222 10.26 39.35 10.56
C GLU A 222 11.48 40.22 10.96
N LEU A 223 12.40 40.52 10.04
CA LEU A 223 13.64 41.28 10.33
C LEU A 223 13.54 42.81 10.11
N LEU A 224 12.37 43.34 9.77
CA LEU A 224 12.20 44.79 9.52
C LEU A 224 11.65 45.60 10.71
N SER A 225 11.34 44.99 11.86
CA SER A 225 10.74 45.73 12.98
C SER A 225 11.14 45.25 14.39
N LYS A 226 12.41 44.87 14.60
CA LYS A 226 12.92 44.77 15.97
C LYS A 226 13.93 45.87 16.25
N GLU A 227 13.38 47.01 16.66
CA GLU A 227 14.08 48.05 17.40
C GLU A 227 14.91 47.45 18.55
N GLY A 228 16.12 47.98 18.70
CA GLY A 228 16.89 47.89 19.93
C GLY A 228 17.48 46.52 20.21
N HIS A 229 18.64 46.22 19.62
CA HIS A 229 19.85 45.83 20.36
C HIS A 229 20.98 45.53 19.36
N GLY A 230 22.08 46.28 19.49
CA GLY A 230 23.21 46.30 18.58
C GLY A 230 24.01 45.00 18.57
N HIS A 231 23.68 44.12 17.63
CA HIS A 231 24.66 43.18 17.09
C HIS A 231 25.13 43.72 15.75
N ASP A 232 26.23 44.47 15.79
CA ASP A 232 26.97 44.93 14.62
C ASP A 232 27.40 43.72 13.80
N TYR A 233 26.76 43.51 12.66
CA TYR A 233 27.21 42.56 11.66
C TYR A 233 28.48 43.14 10.99
N PRO A 234 29.61 42.42 10.97
CA PRO A 234 30.89 42.93 10.46
C PRO A 234 30.84 43.44 9.01
N TYR A 235 29.89 42.93 8.22
CA TYR A 235 29.71 43.29 6.81
C TYR A 235 28.67 44.38 6.55
N ALA A 236 27.98 44.87 7.59
CA ALA A 236 27.04 45.98 7.50
C ALA A 236 27.70 47.34 7.78
N GLN A 237 28.97 47.35 8.23
CA GLN A 237 29.69 48.58 8.52
C GLN A 237 30.13 49.28 7.22
N PRO A 238 29.91 50.61 7.09
CA PRO A 238 30.24 51.37 5.87
C PRO A 238 31.71 51.24 5.43
N GLN A 239 32.60 51.02 6.39
CA GLN A 239 34.04 50.85 6.19
C GLN A 239 34.45 49.57 5.45
N HIS A 240 33.52 48.62 5.30
CA HIS A 240 33.71 47.39 4.53
C HIS A 240 32.84 47.34 3.25
N SER A 241 32.20 48.47 2.90
CA SER A 241 31.47 48.60 1.65
C SER A 241 32.44 48.74 0.47
N PHE A 242 32.22 47.94 -0.58
CA PHE A 242 33.00 48.02 -1.82
C PHE A 242 32.86 49.44 -2.41
N GLY A 243 33.97 50.19 -2.44
CA GLY A 243 34.03 51.53 -3.06
C GLY A 243 34.68 52.63 -2.22
N HIS A 244 35.15 52.37 -1.00
CA HIS A 244 35.66 53.44 -0.11
C HIS A 244 37.11 53.92 -0.35
N LYS A 245 37.61 53.82 -1.58
CA LYS A 245 38.84 54.52 -2.00
C LYS A 245 38.68 55.08 -3.41
N ALA A 246 38.29 56.35 -3.47
CA ALA A 246 38.58 57.28 -4.55
C ALA A 246 38.87 58.64 -3.91
#